data_AF-A0AAN7D251-F1
#
_entry.id   AF-A0AAN7D251-F1
#
_cell.length_a   1.000
_cell.length_b   1.000
_cell.length_c   1.000
_cell.angle_alpha   90.00
_cell.angle_beta   90.00
_cell.angle_gamma   90.00
#
_symmetry.space_group_name_H-M   'P 1'
#
loop_
_entity.id
_entity.type
_entity.pdbx_description
1 polymer ?
#
loop_
_entity_poly.entity_id
_entity_poly.type
_entity_poly.pdbx_seq_one_letter_code
_entity_poly.pdbx_strand_id
1 'polypeptide(L)'
;MQRLWELDTTSRTSHLESRVKALDKLLKQPPILSEMAMDPALVRLGNMVSNRYKYFRWTKRTARITFVYVAIIPAIVGYLGYQNDGLWDLRAKRRGDFIHER
;
A
#
# COMPACT_ATOMS: atom_id res chain seq x y z
N MET A 1 0.58 -4.86 72.35
CA MET A 1 1.89 -4.84 71.66
C MET A 1 1.83 -5.25 70.19
N GLN A 2 0.78 -5.95 69.72
CA GLN A 2 0.64 -6.36 68.31
C GLN A 2 0.40 -5.19 67.32
N ARG A 3 -0.26 -4.11 67.75
CA ARG A 3 -0.57 -2.96 66.87
C ARG A 3 0.63 -2.12 66.41
N LEU A 4 1.75 -2.13 67.12
CA LEU A 4 2.94 -1.37 66.72
C LEU A 4 3.72 -2.08 65.60
N TRP A 5 3.67 -3.42 65.58
CA TRP A 5 4.27 -4.24 64.54
C TRP A 5 3.50 -4.15 63.20
N GLU A 6 2.16 -4.06 63.26
CA GLU A 6 1.30 -3.91 62.06
C GLU A 6 1.42 -2.54 61.37
N LEU A 7 1.74 -1.48 62.14
CA LEU A 7 1.93 -0.14 61.59
C LEU A 7 3.29 0.05 60.89
N ASP A 8 4.34 -0.65 61.35
CA ASP A 8 5.67 -0.62 60.71
C ASP A 8 5.66 -1.37 59.36
N THR A 9 4.94 -2.49 59.26
CA THR A 9 4.81 -3.27 58.01
C THR A 9 4.01 -2.55 56.92
N THR A 10 3.03 -1.73 57.31
CA THR A 10 2.17 -1.01 56.35
C THR A 10 2.85 0.24 55.79
N SER A 11 3.63 0.95 56.61
CA SER A 11 4.37 2.15 56.14
C SER A 11 5.54 1.79 55.22
N ARG A 12 6.28 0.72 55.53
CA ARG A 12 7.40 0.22 54.71
C ARG A 12 6.98 -0.31 53.33
N THR A 13 5.77 -0.83 53.18
CA THR A 13 5.33 -1.45 51.92
C THR A 13 4.71 -0.45 50.93
N SER A 14 4.13 0.65 51.41
CA SER A 14 3.45 1.64 50.56
C SER A 14 4.36 2.30 49.49
N HIS A 15 5.61 2.63 49.85
CA HIS A 15 6.58 3.22 48.92
C HIS A 15 7.22 2.19 47.98
N LEU A 16 7.16 0.90 48.32
CA LEU A 16 7.63 -0.18 47.45
C LEU A 16 6.57 -0.54 46.43
N GLU A 17 5.30 -0.56 46.82
CA GLU A 17 4.16 -0.75 45.91
C GLU A 17 4.12 0.33 44.81
N SER A 18 4.39 1.60 45.17
CA SER A 18 4.48 2.67 44.17
C SER A 18 5.68 2.51 43.24
N ARG A 19 6.80 1.99 43.74
CA ARG A 19 7.98 1.65 42.93
C ARG A 19 7.72 0.44 42.04
N VAL A 20 7.07 -0.60 42.52
CA VAL A 20 6.70 -1.79 41.72
C VAL A 20 5.71 -1.39 40.63
N LYS A 21 4.70 -0.57 40.96
CA LYS A 21 3.75 -0.05 39.96
C LYS A 21 4.41 0.88 38.94
N ALA A 22 5.41 1.66 39.36
CA ALA A 22 6.23 2.46 38.46
C ALA A 22 7.13 1.56 37.60
N LEU A 23 7.75 0.52 38.17
CA LEU A 23 8.60 -0.43 37.45
C LEU A 23 7.81 -1.27 36.46
N ASP A 24 6.60 -1.72 36.80
CA ASP A 24 5.67 -2.37 35.87
C ASP A 24 5.25 -1.42 34.75
N LYS A 25 5.03 -0.13 35.06
CA LYS A 25 4.75 0.90 34.05
C LYS A 25 5.95 1.15 33.14
N LEU A 26 7.18 1.03 33.66
CA LEU A 26 8.41 1.12 32.89
C LEU A 26 8.66 -0.15 32.06
N LEU A 27 8.35 -1.34 32.59
CA LEU A 27 8.47 -2.63 31.91
C LEU A 27 7.37 -2.85 30.87
N LYS A 28 6.27 -2.11 30.94
CA LYS A 28 5.23 -2.04 29.90
C LYS A 28 5.60 -1.14 28.73
N GLN A 29 6.78 -0.51 28.74
CA GLN A 29 7.33 0.13 27.55
C GLN A 29 7.59 -0.95 26.50
N PRO A 30 7.17 -0.76 25.24
CA PRO A 30 7.44 -1.75 24.21
C PRO A 30 8.95 -1.98 24.16
N PRO A 31 9.43 -3.25 24.10
CA PRO A 31 10.84 -3.50 23.89
C PRO A 31 11.25 -2.75 22.62
N ILE A 32 12.36 -2.04 22.67
CA ILE A 32 12.94 -1.20 21.60
C ILE A 32 13.32 -1.96 20.30
N LEU A 33 12.73 -3.14 20.08
CA LEU A 33 12.93 -3.98 18.91
C LEU A 33 11.62 -4.03 18.11
N SER A 34 11.58 -3.18 17.08
CA SER A 34 10.63 -3.15 15.96
C SER A 34 9.19 -2.68 16.22
N GLU A 35 9.02 -1.49 16.81
CA GLU A 35 7.93 -0.63 16.36
C GLU A 35 8.49 0.21 15.21
N MET A 36 8.09 -0.10 13.96
CA MET A 36 8.37 0.84 12.87
C MET A 36 7.59 2.11 13.19
N ALA A 37 8.28 3.12 13.73
CA ALA A 37 7.74 4.46 13.87
C ALA A 37 7.24 4.87 12.48
N MET A 38 5.92 4.89 12.31
CA MET A 38 5.32 5.16 11.02
C MET A 38 5.56 6.64 10.72
N ASP A 39 6.52 6.92 9.84
CA ASP A 39 6.86 8.30 9.49
C ASP A 39 5.59 9.01 8.99
N PRO A 40 5.17 10.11 9.64
CA PRO A 40 3.96 10.83 9.24
C PRO A 40 3.98 11.28 7.78
N ALA A 41 5.17 11.51 7.19
CA ALA A 41 5.28 11.84 5.78
C ALA A 41 4.91 10.65 4.88
N LEU A 42 5.35 9.43 5.23
CA LEU A 42 5.02 8.22 4.49
C LEU A 42 3.54 7.87 4.60
N VAL A 43 2.94 8.06 5.79
CA VAL A 43 1.48 7.91 5.99
C VAL A 43 0.71 8.88 5.11
N ARG A 44 1.14 10.14 5.07
CA ARG A 44 0.51 11.17 4.24
C ARG A 44 0.64 10.82 2.75
N LEU A 45 1.80 10.35 2.31
CA LEU A 45 2.00 9.92 0.92
C LEU A 45 1.07 8.77 0.54
N GLY A 46 0.98 7.74 1.38
CA GLY A 46 0.05 6.63 1.19
C GLY A 46 -1.39 7.12 1.06
N ASN A 47 -1.80 8.03 1.95
CA ASN A 47 -3.13 8.64 1.92
C ASN A 47 -3.38 9.51 0.68
N MET A 48 -2.38 10.22 0.15
CA MET A 48 -2.52 11.00 -1.08
C MET A 48 -2.69 10.11 -2.32
N VAL A 49 -1.99 8.98 -2.38
CA VAL A 49 -2.10 8.04 -3.50
C VAL A 49 -3.44 7.32 -3.45
N SER A 50 -3.84 6.79 -2.29
CA SER A 50 -5.10 6.05 -2.14
C SER A 50 -6.33 6.93 -2.35
N ASN A 51 -6.33 8.18 -1.85
CA ASN A 51 -7.46 9.09 -1.98
C ASN A 51 -7.47 9.90 -3.30
N ARG A 52 -6.57 9.62 -4.26
CA ARG A 52 -6.44 10.40 -5.50
C ARG A 52 -7.75 10.50 -6.29
N TYR A 53 -8.55 9.43 -6.30
CA TYR A 53 -9.82 9.39 -7.03
C TYR A 53 -10.85 10.38 -6.47
N LYS A 54 -10.81 10.70 -5.16
CA LYS A 54 -11.72 11.65 -4.52
C LYS A 54 -11.53 13.07 -5.01
N TYR A 55 -10.29 13.44 -5.34
CA TYR A 55 -9.92 14.77 -5.79
C TYR A 55 -9.79 14.89 -7.32
N PHE A 56 -10.18 13.84 -8.05
CA PHE A 56 -10.12 13.84 -9.50
C PHE A 56 -11.12 14.84 -10.10
N ARG A 57 -10.72 15.50 -11.19
CA ARG A 57 -11.54 16.46 -11.92
C ARG A 57 -11.43 16.22 -13.42
N TRP A 58 -12.57 16.27 -14.10
CA TRP A 58 -12.62 16.29 -15.55
C TRP A 58 -12.17 17.66 -16.06
N THR A 59 -10.95 17.71 -16.59
CA THR A 59 -10.39 18.88 -17.27
C THR A 59 -10.21 18.54 -18.75
N LYS A 60 -10.10 19.56 -19.61
CA LYS A 60 -9.87 19.34 -21.05
C LYS A 60 -8.66 18.44 -21.32
N ARG A 61 -7.61 18.51 -20.49
CA ARG A 61 -6.42 17.64 -20.59
C ARG A 61 -6.73 16.21 -20.18
N THR A 62 -7.28 15.99 -18.99
CA THR A 62 -7.54 14.64 -18.46
C THR A 62 -8.60 13.89 -19.27
N ALA A 63 -9.62 14.59 -19.76
CA ALA A 63 -10.63 14.03 -20.66
C ALA A 63 -10.02 13.51 -21.97
N ARG A 64 -9.18 14.30 -22.64
CA ARG A 64 -8.49 13.88 -23.87
C ARG A 64 -7.62 12.66 -23.65
N ILE A 65 -6.79 12.66 -22.60
CA ILE A 65 -5.91 11.53 -22.30
C ILE A 65 -6.73 10.28 -22.04
N THR A 66 -7.76 10.36 -21.20
CA THR A 66 -8.60 9.20 -20.87
C THR A 66 -9.29 8.66 -22.13
N PHE A 67 -9.82 9.53 -22.98
CA PHE A 67 -10.47 9.12 -24.24
C PHE A 67 -9.50 8.42 -25.20
N VAL A 68 -8.28 8.94 -25.36
CA VAL A 68 -7.26 8.32 -26.23
C VAL A 68 -6.92 6.91 -25.76
N TYR A 69 -6.64 6.75 -24.46
CA TYR A 69 -6.19 5.45 -23.93
C TYR A 69 -7.31 4.43 -23.76
N VAL A 70 -8.54 4.85 -23.47
CA VAL A 70 -9.67 3.93 -23.25
C VAL A 70 -10.38 3.57 -24.55
N ALA A 71 -10.48 4.49 -25.51
CA ALA A 71 -11.21 4.25 -26.75
C ALA A 71 -10.29 4.12 -27.96
N ILE A 72 -9.45 5.14 -28.24
CA ILE A 72 -8.71 5.22 -29.51
C ILE A 72 -7.69 4.09 -29.63
N ILE A 73 -6.83 3.90 -28.61
CA ILE A 73 -5.78 2.88 -28.66
C ILE A 73 -6.39 1.47 -28.79
N PRO A 74 -7.35 1.04 -27.94
CA PRO A 74 -7.98 -0.26 -28.10
C PRO A 74 -8.71 -0.42 -29.43
N ALA A 75 -9.34 0.62 -29.96
CA ALA A 75 -10.00 0.56 -31.26
C ALA A 75 -9.01 0.35 -32.41
N ILE A 76 -7.88 1.06 -32.42
CA ILE A 76 -6.82 0.87 -33.42
C ILE A 76 -6.23 -0.54 -33.32
N VAL A 77 -5.88 -0.98 -32.11
CA VAL A 77 -5.32 -2.32 -31.89
C VAL A 77 -6.30 -3.40 -32.29
N GLY A 78 -7.58 -3.25 -31.91
CA GLY A 78 -8.63 -4.18 -32.30
C GLY A 78 -8.82 -4.22 -33.82
N TYR A 79 -8.89 -3.06 -34.48
CA TYR A 79 -9.03 -2.97 -35.92
C TYR A 79 -7.86 -3.65 -36.66
N LEU A 80 -6.62 -3.32 -36.27
CA LEU A 80 -5.44 -3.95 -36.84
C LEU A 80 -5.40 -5.45 -36.56
N GLY A 81 -5.79 -5.86 -35.35
CA GLY A 81 -5.92 -7.27 -34.97
C GLY A 81 -6.87 -8.00 -35.92
N TYR A 82 -8.10 -7.53 -36.07
CA TYR A 82 -9.09 -8.16 -36.96
C TYR A 82 -8.69 -8.15 -38.45
N GLN A 83 -7.94 -7.14 -38.90
CA GLN A 83 -7.46 -7.10 -40.28
C GLN A 83 -6.30 -8.07 -40.54
N ASN A 84 -5.39 -8.22 -39.57
CA ASN A 84 -4.20 -9.06 -39.69
C ASN A 84 -4.42 -10.50 -39.19
N ASP A 85 -5.56 -10.77 -38.56
CA ASP A 85 -5.88 -12.11 -38.06
C ASP A 85 -5.96 -13.10 -39.22
N GLY A 86 -5.15 -14.16 -39.14
CA GLY A 86 -4.99 -15.17 -40.19
C GLY A 86 -4.38 -14.67 -41.50
N LEU A 87 -3.91 -13.43 -41.59
CA LEU A 87 -3.39 -12.89 -42.86
C LEU A 87 -1.99 -13.43 -43.20
N TRP A 88 -1.19 -13.73 -42.17
CA TRP A 88 0.23 -14.04 -42.30
C TRP A 88 0.47 -15.53 -42.03
N ASP A 89 0.81 -16.30 -43.07
CA ASP A 89 1.32 -17.66 -42.92
C ASP A 89 2.80 -17.73 -43.29
N LEU A 90 3.61 -17.88 -42.25
CA LEU A 90 5.07 -17.95 -42.35
C LEU A 90 5.57 -19.39 -42.42
N ARG A 91 4.68 -20.39 -42.37
CA ARG A 91 5.08 -21.78 -42.28
C ARG A 91 5.64 -22.26 -43.62
N ALA A 92 6.92 -22.64 -43.60
CA ALA A 92 7.62 -23.28 -44.71
C ALA A 92 7.64 -22.50 -46.06
N LYS A 93 7.39 -21.19 -46.06
CA LYS A 93 7.49 -20.33 -47.26
C LYS A 93 8.92 -20.23 -47.77
N ARG A 94 9.12 -20.24 -49.09
CA ARG A 94 10.43 -20.13 -49.76
C ARG A 94 10.61 -18.77 -50.43
N ARG A 95 11.83 -18.48 -50.89
CA ARG A 95 12.13 -17.23 -51.61
C ARG A 95 11.27 -17.13 -52.86
N GLY A 96 10.42 -16.11 -52.92
CA GLY A 96 9.50 -15.87 -54.04
C GLY A 96 8.05 -16.29 -53.79
N ASP A 97 7.74 -16.97 -52.68
CA ASP A 97 6.35 -17.31 -52.32
C ASP A 97 5.62 -16.12 -51.70
N PHE A 98 4.31 -16.01 -51.98
CA PHE A 98 3.43 -15.04 -51.32
C PHE A 98 3.20 -15.43 -49.86
N ILE A 99 3.44 -14.46 -48.98
CA ILE A 99 3.37 -14.61 -47.52
C ILE A 99 1.95 -14.30 -46.99
N HIS A 100 1.19 -13.49 -47.73
CA HIS A 100 -0.20 -13.18 -47.38
C HIS A 100 -1.15 -14.27 -47.90
N GLU A 101 -2.21 -14.57 -47.14
CA GLU A 101 -3.23 -15.54 -47.56
C GLU A 101 -4.40 -14.91 -48.35
N ARG A 102 -4.58 -13.58 -48.31
CA ARG A 102 -5.67 -12.85 -49.00
C ARG A 102 -5.26 -12.14 -50.27
#